data_AF-A0A800JZX6-F1
#
_entry.id   AF-A0A800JZX6-F1
#
_cell.length_a   1.000
_cell.length_b   1.000
_cell.length_c   1.000
_cell.angle_alpha   90.00
_cell.angle_beta   90.00
_cell.angle_gamma   90.00
#
_symmetry.space_group_name_H-M   'P 1'
#
loop_
_entity.id
_entity.type
_entity.pdbx_description
1 polymer ?
#
loop_
_entity_poly.entity_id
_entity_poly.type
_entity_poly.pdbx_seq_one_letter_code
_entity_poly.pdbx_strand_id
1 'polypeptide(L)'
;MPFLPLRPVPVADGAHALYQEWLSWLSEQLADADCDRDALVRTVLSDIYFPELGGRDPTSLSRTAQVAIAQMDPRNVTLEPEYYQETDLEKYAPRKPLLWLWEMFDRSPLGENVELGIHFRRMLAPH
;
A
#
# COMPACT_ATOMS: atom_id res chain seq x y z
N MET A 1 4.04 -32.21 -21.21
CA MET A 1 3.97 -30.82 -21.70
C MET A 1 5.37 -30.23 -21.58
N PRO A 2 5.93 -29.61 -22.64
CA PRO A 2 7.20 -28.90 -22.52
C PRO A 2 7.00 -27.66 -21.63
N PHE A 3 7.89 -27.45 -20.68
CA PHE A 3 7.96 -26.21 -19.91
C PHE A 3 8.53 -25.11 -20.82
N LEU A 4 7.72 -24.09 -21.12
CA LEU A 4 8.18 -22.93 -21.88
C LEU A 4 8.59 -21.83 -20.89
N PRO A 5 9.83 -21.34 -20.92
CA PRO A 5 10.28 -20.29 -20.01
C PRO A 5 9.53 -18.97 -20.27
N LEU A 6 9.39 -18.15 -19.23
CA LEU A 6 8.84 -16.80 -19.35
C LEU A 6 9.78 -15.91 -20.19
N ARG A 7 9.20 -15.04 -21.03
CA ARG A 7 9.96 -14.03 -21.78
C ARG A 7 10.19 -12.77 -20.93
N PRO A 8 11.30 -12.05 -21.12
CA PRO A 8 11.48 -10.74 -20.50
C PRO A 8 10.46 -9.74 -21.07
N VAL A 9 9.90 -8.89 -20.20
CA VAL A 9 8.99 -7.80 -20.56
C VAL A 9 9.43 -6.55 -19.79
N PRO A 10 10.45 -5.81 -20.29
CA PRO A 10 10.93 -4.62 -19.60
C PRO A 10 9.92 -3.46 -19.74
N VAL A 11 9.91 -2.58 -18.74
CA VAL A 11 9.29 -1.26 -18.85
C VAL A 11 10.31 -0.25 -19.39
N ALA A 12 9.86 0.95 -19.77
CA ALA A 12 10.77 2.00 -20.19
C ALA A 12 11.72 2.42 -19.06
N ASP A 13 12.97 2.77 -19.37
CA ASP A 13 14.01 3.09 -18.37
C ASP A 13 13.58 4.17 -17.37
N GLY A 14 12.89 5.21 -17.85
CA GLY A 14 12.37 6.26 -16.98
C GLY A 14 11.32 5.78 -15.98
N ALA A 15 10.46 4.83 -16.39
CA ALA A 15 9.49 4.22 -15.48
C ALA A 15 10.18 3.28 -14.48
N HIS A 16 11.18 2.52 -14.94
CA HIS A 16 11.97 1.66 -14.06
C HIS A 16 12.68 2.48 -12.97
N ALA A 17 13.36 3.56 -13.33
CA ALA A 17 14.02 4.46 -12.38
C ALA A 17 13.03 5.04 -11.36
N LEU A 18 11.89 5.56 -11.83
CA LEU A 18 10.83 6.08 -10.98
C LEU A 18 10.32 5.04 -9.97
N TYR A 19 10.11 3.79 -10.41
CA TYR A 19 9.67 2.71 -9.53
C TYR A 19 10.72 2.37 -8.48
N GLN A 20 12.00 2.30 -8.85
CA GLN A 20 13.08 2.04 -7.90
C GLN A 20 13.21 3.15 -6.86
N GLU A 21 13.12 4.42 -7.27
CA GLU A 21 13.16 5.57 -6.37
C GLU A 21 12.01 5.54 -5.37
N TRP A 22 10.77 5.33 -5.85
CA TRP A 22 9.59 5.27 -5.00
C TRP A 22 9.63 4.08 -4.01
N LEU A 23 10.08 2.91 -4.48
CA LEU A 23 10.22 1.73 -3.62
C LEU A 23 11.35 1.88 -2.59
N SER A 24 12.47 2.52 -2.95
CA SER A 24 13.56 2.82 -2.00
C SER A 24 13.07 3.74 -0.90
N TRP A 25 12.41 4.83 -1.26
CA TRP A 25 11.82 5.77 -0.30
C TRP A 25 10.85 5.05 0.65
N LEU A 26 9.92 4.25 0.13
CA LEU A 26 8.96 3.54 0.96
C LEU A 26 9.65 2.52 1.89
N SER A 27 10.66 1.81 1.39
CA SER A 27 11.46 0.88 2.17
C SER A 27 12.24 1.57 3.29
N GLU A 28 12.81 2.75 3.03
CA GLU A 28 13.53 3.56 4.02
C GLU A 28 12.58 4.02 5.13
N GLN A 29 11.38 4.50 4.76
CA GLN A 29 10.35 4.88 5.73
C GLN A 29 9.91 3.69 6.61
N LEU A 30 9.77 2.49 6.04
CA LEU A 30 9.37 1.28 6.79
C LEU A 30 10.50 0.66 7.62
N ALA A 31 11.76 0.95 7.29
CA ALA A 31 12.92 0.52 8.05
C ALA A 31 13.16 1.36 9.31
N ASP A 32 12.61 2.57 9.38
CA ASP A 32 12.65 3.39 10.58
C ASP A 32 11.82 2.75 11.71
N ALA A 33 12.46 2.54 12.86
CA ALA A 33 11.84 1.93 14.04
C ALA A 33 10.73 2.82 14.65
N ASP A 34 10.82 4.14 14.45
CA ASP A 34 9.85 5.10 14.95
C ASP A 34 8.73 5.40 13.91
N CYS A 35 8.70 4.67 12.80
CA CYS A 35 7.71 4.84 11.75
C CYS A 35 6.28 4.55 12.25
N ASP A 36 5.44 5.59 12.21
CA ASP A 36 3.98 5.42 12.31
C ASP A 36 3.45 4.82 10.99
N ARG A 37 3.39 3.49 10.94
CA ARG A 37 2.92 2.73 9.77
C ARG A 37 1.52 3.13 9.33
N ASP A 38 0.59 3.39 10.24
CA ASP A 38 -0.76 3.81 9.87
C ASP A 38 -0.75 5.18 9.17
N ALA A 39 0.02 6.13 9.70
CA ALA A 39 0.13 7.46 9.09
C ALA A 39 0.82 7.40 7.73
N LEU A 40 1.87 6.59 7.58
CA LEU A 40 2.54 6.36 6.30
C LEU A 40 1.57 5.76 5.29
N VAL A 41 0.85 4.70 5.65
CA VAL A 41 -0.13 4.03 4.77
C VAL A 41 -1.26 4.98 4.39
N ARG A 42 -1.77 5.78 5.33
CA ARG A 42 -2.76 6.82 5.03
C ARG A 42 -2.28 7.79 3.96
N THR A 43 -1.05 8.27 4.07
CA THR A 43 -0.46 9.18 3.08
C THR A 43 -0.34 8.49 1.72
N VAL A 44 0.29 7.32 1.66
CA VAL A 44 0.51 6.58 0.41
C VAL A 44 -0.81 6.23 -0.29
N LEU A 45 -1.79 5.71 0.45
CA LEU A 45 -3.09 5.36 -0.15
C LEU A 45 -3.88 6.60 -0.56
N SER A 46 -3.79 7.71 0.18
CA SER A 46 -4.40 8.97 -0.23
C SER A 46 -3.77 9.52 -1.51
N ASP A 47 -2.45 9.42 -1.67
CA ASP A 47 -1.76 9.84 -2.89
C ASP A 47 -2.10 8.93 -4.09
N ILE A 48 -2.35 7.65 -3.86
CA ILE A 48 -2.77 6.70 -4.91
C ILE A 48 -4.22 6.95 -5.35
N TYR A 49 -5.14 7.10 -4.40
CA TYR A 49 -6.58 7.10 -4.67
C TYR A 49 -7.20 8.49 -4.80
N PHE A 50 -6.60 9.49 -4.17
CA PHE A 50 -7.13 10.87 -4.10
C PHE A 50 -6.01 11.92 -4.25
N PRO A 51 -5.12 11.82 -5.27
CA PRO A 51 -3.99 12.75 -5.43
C PRO A 51 -4.41 14.22 -5.52
N GLU A 52 -5.62 14.51 -6.01
CA GLU A 52 -6.18 15.85 -6.14
C GLU A 52 -6.57 16.50 -4.81
N LEU A 53 -6.61 15.72 -3.73
CA LEU A 53 -6.98 16.19 -2.39
C LEU A 53 -5.78 16.57 -1.52
N GLY A 54 -4.55 16.44 -2.04
CA GLY A 54 -3.34 16.90 -1.36
C GLY A 54 -3.49 18.33 -0.84
N GLY A 55 -3.49 18.49 0.49
CA GLY A 55 -3.60 19.79 1.17
C GLY A 55 -5.00 20.41 1.23
N ARG A 56 -6.06 19.73 0.77
CA ARG A 56 -7.45 20.21 0.92
C ARG A 56 -8.01 19.83 2.29
N ASP A 57 -8.88 20.69 2.82
CA ASP A 57 -9.67 20.39 4.02
C ASP A 57 -10.73 19.31 3.70
N PRO A 58 -10.66 18.11 4.30
CA PRO A 58 -11.62 17.03 4.05
C PRO A 58 -13.07 17.42 4.38
N THR A 59 -13.29 18.37 5.30
CA THR A 59 -14.64 18.79 5.70
C THR A 59 -15.41 19.52 4.60
N SER A 60 -14.70 20.04 3.59
CA SER A 60 -15.28 20.68 2.41
C SER A 60 -15.89 19.69 1.41
N LEU A 61 -15.63 18.38 1.57
CA LEU A 61 -16.06 17.33 0.67
C LEU A 61 -17.45 16.79 1.04
N SER A 62 -18.07 16.05 0.11
CA SER A 62 -19.31 15.33 0.41
C SER A 62 -19.11 14.30 1.53
N ARG A 63 -20.18 13.94 2.25
CA ARG A 63 -20.09 12.92 3.32
C ARG A 63 -19.54 11.59 2.83
N THR A 64 -19.93 11.15 1.63
CA THR A 64 -19.42 9.92 1.03
C THR A 64 -17.92 10.02 0.73
N ALA A 65 -17.45 11.16 0.22
CA ALA A 65 -16.02 11.37 -0.03
C ALA A 65 -15.22 11.40 1.29
N GLN A 66 -15.75 12.04 2.34
CA GLN A 66 -15.15 12.01 3.68
C GLN A 66 -14.97 10.57 4.18
N VAL A 67 -16.01 9.72 4.04
CA VAL A 67 -15.93 8.31 4.40
C VAL A 67 -14.90 7.57 3.55
N ALA A 68 -14.89 7.79 2.23
CA ALA A 68 -13.94 7.13 1.33
C ALA A 68 -12.48 7.46 1.68
N ILE A 69 -12.17 8.71 2.02
CA ILE A 69 -10.84 9.13 2.45
C ILE A 69 -10.50 8.55 3.82
N ALA A 70 -11.47 8.47 4.73
CA ALA A 70 -11.24 7.88 6.05
C ALA A 70 -10.75 6.43 5.97
N GLN A 71 -11.17 5.67 4.95
CA GLN A 71 -10.71 4.30 4.70
C GLN A 71 -9.22 4.21 4.29
N MET A 72 -8.56 5.33 3.96
CA MET A 72 -7.12 5.31 3.67
C MET A 72 -6.29 5.13 4.93
N ASP A 73 -6.83 5.47 6.11
CA ASP A 73 -6.18 5.23 7.41
C ASP A 73 -6.52 3.81 7.91
N PRO A 74 -5.54 2.91 8.11
CA PRO A 74 -5.81 1.54 8.56
C PRO A 74 -6.50 1.46 9.93
N ARG A 75 -6.42 2.52 10.74
CA ARG A 75 -7.14 2.59 12.03
C ARG A 75 -8.66 2.65 11.87
N ASN A 76 -9.14 3.06 10.71
CA ASN A 76 -10.56 3.23 10.41
C ASN A 76 -11.18 2.04 9.66
N VAL A 77 -10.37 1.01 9.35
CA VAL A 77 -10.82 -0.18 8.60
C VAL A 77 -10.76 -1.41 9.48
N THR A 78 -11.53 -2.44 9.14
CA THR A 78 -11.43 -3.76 9.77
C THR A 78 -11.05 -4.79 8.72
N LEU A 79 -10.13 -5.68 9.08
CA LEU A 79 -9.72 -6.83 8.27
C LEU A 79 -10.24 -8.12 8.92
N GLU A 80 -10.54 -9.10 8.07
CA GLU A 80 -11.13 -10.37 8.48
C GLU A 80 -10.42 -11.04 9.68
N PRO A 81 -9.07 -11.08 9.76
CA PRO A 81 -8.38 -11.73 10.88
C PRO A 81 -8.69 -11.14 12.25
N GLU A 82 -9.09 -9.86 12.33
CA GLU A 82 -9.44 -9.21 13.59
C GLU A 82 -10.71 -9.80 14.23
N TYR A 83 -11.54 -10.49 13.45
CA TYR A 83 -12.77 -11.13 13.94
C TYR A 83 -12.54 -12.55 14.46
N TYR A 84 -11.39 -13.16 14.16
CA TYR A 84 -11.10 -14.53 14.59
C TYR A 84 -10.62 -14.53 16.04
N GLN A 85 -11.20 -15.41 16.86
CA GLN A 85 -10.89 -15.49 18.29
C GLN A 85 -9.45 -15.97 18.55
N GLU A 86 -8.91 -16.73 17.61
CA GLU A 86 -7.57 -17.32 17.68
C GLU A 86 -6.47 -16.33 17.26
N THR A 87 -6.82 -15.17 16.69
CA THR A 87 -5.83 -14.16 16.27
C THR A 87 -5.19 -13.50 17.48
N ASP A 88 -3.86 -13.58 17.55
CA ASP A 88 -3.07 -12.80 18.49
C ASP A 88 -3.06 -11.32 18.05
N LEU A 89 -3.90 -10.50 18.70
CA LEU A 89 -4.09 -9.10 18.34
C LEU A 89 -2.83 -8.25 18.56
N GLU A 90 -1.99 -8.58 19.55
CA GLU A 90 -0.73 -7.84 19.79
C GLU A 90 0.25 -8.07 18.65
N LYS A 91 0.33 -9.30 18.13
CA LYS A 91 1.11 -9.60 16.93
C LYS A 91 0.46 -9.07 15.66
N TYR A 92 -0.86 -9.04 15.59
CA TYR A 92 -1.56 -8.62 14.37
C TYR A 92 -1.53 -7.10 14.17
N ALA A 93 -1.70 -6.33 15.24
CA ALA A 93 -1.75 -4.86 15.20
C ALA A 93 -0.62 -4.20 14.38
N PRO A 94 0.68 -4.53 14.55
CA PRO A 94 1.74 -3.91 13.76
C PRO A 94 1.77 -4.34 12.27
N ARG A 95 1.07 -5.42 11.91
CA ARG A 95 1.01 -5.96 10.54
C ARG A 95 -0.20 -5.45 9.75
N LYS A 96 -1.31 -5.17 10.45
CA LYS A 96 -2.56 -4.67 9.86
C LYS A 96 -2.35 -3.51 8.86
N PRO A 97 -1.54 -2.47 9.16
CA PRO A 97 -1.34 -1.36 8.22
C PRO A 97 -0.75 -1.83 6.88
N LEU A 98 0.22 -2.74 6.92
CA LEU A 98 0.91 -3.23 5.73
C LEU A 98 0.04 -4.21 4.93
N LEU A 99 -0.79 -5.00 5.61
CA LEU A 99 -1.80 -5.83 4.95
C LEU A 99 -2.82 -4.96 4.21
N TRP A 100 -3.30 -3.88 4.85
CA TRP A 100 -4.22 -2.95 4.21
C TRP A 100 -3.59 -2.23 3.02
N LEU A 101 -2.36 -1.76 3.18
CA LEU A 101 -1.57 -1.14 2.10
C LEU A 101 -1.43 -2.09 0.92
N TRP A 102 -1.09 -3.36 1.17
CA TRP A 102 -1.00 -4.37 0.12
C TRP A 102 -2.33 -4.55 -0.60
N GLU A 103 -3.41 -4.83 0.13
CA GLU A 103 -4.74 -5.09 -0.45
C GLU A 103 -5.22 -3.93 -1.33
N MET A 104 -5.03 -2.70 -0.86
CA MET A 104 -5.42 -1.50 -1.60
C MET A 104 -4.47 -1.22 -2.76
N PHE A 105 -3.16 -1.44 -2.61
CA PHE A 105 -2.23 -1.34 -3.74
C PHE A 105 -2.62 -2.29 -4.88
N ASP A 106 -2.94 -3.55 -4.56
CA ASP A 106 -3.35 -4.57 -5.54
C ASP A 106 -4.66 -4.22 -6.25
N ARG A 107 -5.54 -3.44 -5.62
CA ARG A 107 -6.79 -2.93 -6.22
C ARG A 107 -6.60 -1.64 -7.02
N SER A 108 -5.42 -1.06 -7.02
CA SER A 108 -5.13 0.20 -7.73
C SER A 108 -4.57 -0.08 -9.13
N PRO A 109 -4.54 0.92 -10.03
CA PRO A 109 -3.85 0.79 -11.32
C PRO A 109 -2.36 0.43 -11.20
N LEU A 110 -1.72 0.71 -10.04
CA LEU A 110 -0.32 0.35 -9.80
C LEU A 110 -0.15 -1.16 -9.60
N GLY A 111 -1.15 -1.83 -9.01
CA GLY A 111 -1.17 -3.27 -8.73
C GLY A 111 -1.22 -4.14 -9.99
N GLU A 112 -1.80 -3.61 -11.07
CA GLU A 112 -1.90 -4.26 -12.38
C GLU A 112 -0.54 -4.34 -13.12
N ASN A 113 0.42 -3.49 -12.75
CA ASN A 113 1.76 -3.52 -13.31
C ASN A 113 2.60 -4.61 -12.63
N VAL A 114 2.86 -5.71 -13.34
CA VAL A 114 3.64 -6.85 -12.82
C VAL A 114 5.05 -6.44 -12.35
N GLU A 115 5.74 -5.58 -13.10
CA GLU A 115 7.10 -5.16 -12.76
C GLU A 115 7.11 -4.39 -11.43
N LEU A 116 6.26 -3.37 -11.29
CA LEU A 116 6.17 -2.61 -10.03
C LEU A 116 5.63 -3.47 -8.89
N GLY A 117 4.54 -4.21 -9.14
CA GLY A 117 3.82 -4.95 -8.10
C GLY A 117 4.63 -6.10 -7.49
N ILE A 118 5.47 -6.80 -8.27
CA ILE A 118 6.34 -7.85 -7.70
C ILE A 118 7.35 -7.24 -6.74
N HIS A 119 8.03 -6.16 -7.14
CA HIS A 119 9.05 -5.53 -6.30
C HIS A 119 8.43 -4.89 -5.06
N PHE A 120 7.25 -4.28 -5.18
CA PHE A 120 6.49 -3.74 -4.04
C PHE A 120 6.18 -4.82 -2.99
N ARG A 121 5.58 -5.95 -3.40
CA ARG A 121 5.21 -7.04 -2.48
C ARG A 121 6.45 -7.68 -1.84
N ARG A 122 7.55 -7.78 -2.60
CA ARG A 122 8.85 -8.25 -2.07
C ARG A 122 9.44 -7.31 -1.04
N MET A 123 9.30 -6.00 -1.24
CA MET A 123 9.76 -4.99 -0.29
C MET A 123 8.95 -5.05 1.01
N LEU A 124 7.63 -5.26 0.96
CA LEU A 124 6.79 -5.38 2.16
C LEU A 124 7.02 -6.66 2.96
N ALA A 125 7.38 -7.77 2.31
CA ALA A 125 7.43 -9.11 2.92
C ALA A 125 8.27 -9.27 4.21
N PRO A 126 9.39 -8.56 4.43
CA PRO A 126 10.18 -8.68 5.66
C PRO A 126 9.59 -8.00 6.91
N HIS A 127 8.54 -7.17 6.75
CA HIS A 127 8.00 -6.30 7.80
C HIS A 127 6.79 -6.87 8.56
#